data_AF-A0A9D3BVZ3-F1
#
_entry.id   AF-A0A9D3BVZ3-F1
#
_cell.length_a   1.000
_cell.length_b   1.000
_cell.length_c   1.000
_cell.angle_alpha   90.00
_cell.angle_beta   90.00
_cell.angle_gamma   90.00
#
_symmetry.space_group_name_H-M   'P 1'
#
loop_
_entity.id
_entity.type
_entity.pdbx_description
1 polymer ?
#
loop_
_entity_poly.entity_id
_entity_poly.type
_entity_poly.pdbx_seq_one_letter_code
_entity_poly.pdbx_strand_id
1 'polypeptide(L)'
;MSTKVAVVTGGNKGIGFAIVRALCKQYKGDVYLTARDVGRGQAAVESLASEGLKALFHQLDINDLNSISSSAAFFKEKYGGVDVLINNAGIAFGVADTTPFAIQAKVTLETNFFATRDMLTHFLPLIKAGGRVVNVSSFVSCRALSQCSPALQQRFRSEDITEGELVGLMERFVNEAQKGEHKEGGWPDTAYGVSKLGLTVTSRYKPGGF
;
A
#
# COMPACT_ATOMS: atom_id res chain seq x y z
N MET A 1 -26.94 -13.01 -7.82
CA MET A 1 -25.97 -11.92 -7.54
C MET A 1 -24.61 -12.58 -7.30
N SER A 2 -23.51 -12.06 -7.85
CA SER A 2 -22.18 -12.61 -7.55
C SER A 2 -21.79 -12.28 -6.11
N THR A 3 -21.10 -13.21 -5.45
CA THR A 3 -20.56 -12.98 -4.10
C THR A 3 -19.61 -11.79 -4.12
N LYS A 4 -19.78 -10.85 -3.18
CA LYS A 4 -18.89 -9.70 -3.04
C LYS A 4 -17.58 -10.12 -2.39
N VAL A 5 -16.48 -9.45 -2.73
CA VAL A 5 -15.15 -9.79 -2.18
C VAL A 5 -14.40 -8.57 -1.68
N ALA A 6 -13.84 -8.68 -0.48
CA ALA A 6 -12.91 -7.72 0.11
C ALA A 6 -11.50 -8.32 0.22
N VAL A 7 -10.47 -7.57 -0.17
CA VAL A 7 -9.07 -8.01 -0.18
C VAL A 7 -8.23 -7.07 0.68
N VAL A 8 -7.49 -7.63 1.63
CA VAL A 8 -6.60 -6.86 2.53
C VAL A 8 -5.16 -7.32 2.36
N THR A 9 -4.29 -6.41 1.91
CA THR A 9 -2.85 -6.69 1.78
C THR A 9 -2.15 -6.63 3.14
N GLY A 10 -1.20 -7.54 3.39
CA GLY A 10 -0.47 -7.60 4.65
C GLY A 10 -1.37 -7.89 5.85
N GLY A 11 -2.34 -8.79 5.68
CA GLY A 11 -3.38 -9.09 6.66
C GLY A 11 -2.99 -10.07 7.76
N ASN A 12 -1.80 -10.67 7.74
CA ASN A 12 -1.42 -11.73 8.69
C ASN A 12 -1.06 -11.23 10.10
N LYS A 13 -0.94 -9.92 10.33
CA LYS A 13 -0.66 -9.33 11.66
C LYS A 13 -1.08 -7.87 11.73
N GLY A 14 -1.00 -7.29 12.94
CA GLY A 14 -1.14 -5.86 13.17
C GLY A 14 -2.48 -5.28 12.69
N ILE A 15 -2.44 -4.09 12.09
CA ILE A 15 -3.63 -3.38 11.61
C ILE A 15 -4.36 -4.18 10.53
N GLY A 16 -3.64 -4.76 9.57
CA GLY A 16 -4.24 -5.58 8.51
C GLY A 16 -5.06 -6.74 9.06
N PHE A 17 -4.55 -7.44 10.07
CA PHE A 17 -5.28 -8.53 10.75
C PHE A 17 -6.54 -8.01 11.45
N ALA A 18 -6.45 -6.89 12.15
CA ALA A 18 -7.60 -6.26 12.80
C ALA A 18 -8.67 -5.81 11.78
N ILE A 19 -8.25 -5.30 10.61
CA ILE A 19 -9.14 -4.95 9.50
C ILE A 19 -9.85 -6.20 8.98
N VAL A 20 -9.12 -7.29 8.70
CA VAL A 20 -9.73 -8.56 8.28
C VAL A 20 -10.75 -9.04 9.31
N ARG A 21 -10.37 -9.06 10.60
CA ARG A 21 -11.25 -9.45 11.71
C ARG A 21 -12.53 -8.61 11.73
N ALA A 22 -12.43 -7.29 11.55
CA ALA A 22 -13.59 -6.41 11.52
C ALA A 22 -14.47 -6.63 10.28
N LEU A 23 -13.86 -6.84 9.10
CA LEU A 23 -14.59 -7.16 7.87
C LEU A 23 -15.32 -8.48 7.99
N CYS A 24 -14.71 -9.54 8.54
CA CYS A 24 -15.39 -10.82 8.75
C CYS A 24 -16.65 -10.70 9.64
N LYS A 25 -16.71 -9.69 10.52
CA LYS A 25 -17.89 -9.44 11.39
C LYS A 25 -19.00 -8.64 10.71
N GLN A 26 -18.66 -7.78 9.75
CA GLN A 26 -19.57 -6.73 9.27
C GLN A 26 -19.82 -6.77 7.76
N TYR A 27 -18.89 -7.29 6.98
CA TYR A 27 -18.95 -7.30 5.53
C TYR A 27 -19.82 -8.46 5.03
N LYS A 28 -20.77 -8.16 4.14
CA LYS A 28 -21.62 -9.16 3.50
C LYS A 28 -20.95 -9.68 2.23
N GLY A 29 -19.98 -10.57 2.40
CA GLY A 29 -19.22 -11.18 1.31
C GLY A 29 -18.01 -11.97 1.81
N ASP A 30 -17.21 -12.45 0.87
CA ASP A 30 -15.95 -13.12 1.17
C ASP A 30 -14.89 -12.08 1.55
N VAL A 31 -14.08 -12.40 2.58
CA VAL A 31 -12.97 -11.56 3.04
C VAL A 31 -11.68 -12.34 2.87
N TYR A 32 -10.78 -11.81 2.04
CA TYR A 32 -9.45 -12.36 1.82
C TYR A 32 -8.43 -11.67 2.70
N LEU A 33 -7.86 -12.46 3.61
CA LEU A 33 -6.58 -12.18 4.23
C LEU A 33 -5.48 -12.55 3.24
N THR A 34 -4.67 -11.58 2.83
CA THR A 34 -3.48 -11.88 2.03
C THR A 34 -2.20 -11.63 2.79
N ALA A 35 -1.18 -12.42 2.49
CA ALA A 35 0.14 -12.28 3.07
C ALA A 35 1.19 -12.84 2.12
N ARG A 36 2.40 -12.28 2.17
CA ARG A 36 3.53 -12.78 1.38
C ARG A 36 3.99 -14.17 1.81
N ASP A 37 3.91 -14.45 3.11
CA ASP A 37 4.32 -15.71 3.71
C ASP A 37 3.08 -16.59 3.93
N VAL A 38 3.06 -17.75 3.30
CA VAL A 38 1.94 -18.70 3.31
C VAL A 38 1.66 -19.21 4.72
N GLY A 39 2.69 -19.63 5.45
CA GLY A 39 2.53 -20.21 6.79
C GLY A 39 1.95 -19.20 7.79
N ARG A 40 2.46 -17.97 7.79
CA ARG A 40 1.92 -16.89 8.63
C ARG A 40 0.51 -16.48 8.21
N GLY A 41 0.20 -16.51 6.91
CA GLY A 41 -1.13 -16.25 6.41
C GLY A 41 -2.16 -17.28 6.86
N GLN A 42 -1.83 -18.57 6.75
CA GLN A 42 -2.67 -19.67 7.19
C GLN A 42 -2.87 -19.65 8.72
N ALA A 43 -1.81 -19.46 9.49
CA ALA A 43 -1.90 -19.33 10.95
C ALA A 43 -2.82 -18.16 11.38
N ALA A 44 -2.79 -17.05 10.63
CA ALA A 44 -3.68 -15.92 10.90
C ALA A 44 -5.16 -16.27 10.58
N VAL A 45 -5.42 -17.00 9.49
CA VAL A 45 -6.78 -17.46 9.18
C VAL A 45 -7.30 -18.43 10.23
N GLU A 46 -6.47 -19.36 10.71
CA GLU A 46 -6.82 -20.27 11.81
C GLU A 46 -7.12 -19.53 13.11
N SER A 47 -6.33 -18.50 13.43
CA SER A 47 -6.59 -17.64 14.59
C SER A 47 -7.97 -16.97 14.48
N LEU A 48 -8.34 -16.44 13.31
CA LEU A 48 -9.68 -15.87 13.08
C LEU A 48 -10.78 -16.93 13.16
N ALA A 49 -10.53 -18.13 12.66
CA ALA A 49 -11.47 -19.25 12.75
C ALA A 49 -11.74 -19.66 14.21
N SER A 50 -10.73 -19.60 15.09
CA SER A 50 -10.90 -19.84 16.53
C SER A 50 -11.82 -18.82 17.22
N GLU A 51 -12.06 -17.66 16.60
CA GLU A 51 -13.02 -16.65 17.04
C GLU A 51 -14.41 -16.82 16.39
N GLY A 52 -14.63 -17.89 15.62
CA GLY A 52 -15.85 -18.11 14.85
C GLY A 52 -15.95 -17.26 13.58
N LEU A 53 -14.85 -16.67 13.12
CA LEU A 53 -14.82 -15.82 11.92
C LEU A 53 -14.34 -16.61 10.71
N LYS A 54 -14.90 -16.30 9.54
CA LYS A 54 -14.52 -16.94 8.28
C LYS A 54 -13.74 -15.96 7.40
N ALA A 55 -12.42 -16.06 7.44
CA ALA A 55 -11.53 -15.44 6.45
C ALA A 55 -11.07 -16.48 5.43
N LEU A 56 -10.88 -16.07 4.19
CA LEU A 56 -10.22 -16.85 3.16
C LEU A 56 -8.76 -16.41 3.05
N PHE A 57 -7.88 -17.31 2.63
CA PHE A 57 -6.47 -17.01 2.39
C PHE A 57 -6.15 -16.95 0.89
N HIS A 58 -5.28 -16.02 0.50
CA HIS A 58 -4.59 -16.00 -0.79
C HIS A 58 -3.19 -15.42 -0.58
N GLN A 59 -2.15 -16.07 -1.10
CA GLN A 59 -0.79 -15.55 -1.02
C GLN A 59 -0.68 -14.30 -1.90
N LEU A 60 -0.05 -13.23 -1.38
CA LEU A 60 0.23 -12.01 -2.13
C LEU A 60 1.45 -11.30 -1.53
N ASP A 61 2.52 -11.19 -2.30
CA ASP A 61 3.62 -10.26 -2.05
C ASP A 61 3.50 -9.06 -2.99
N ILE A 62 3.36 -7.86 -2.44
CA ILE A 62 3.23 -6.65 -3.25
C ILE A 62 4.55 -6.25 -3.91
N ASN A 63 5.68 -6.79 -3.46
CA ASN A 63 6.98 -6.54 -4.10
C ASN A 63 7.28 -7.53 -5.23
N ASP A 64 6.36 -8.46 -5.54
CA ASP A 64 6.49 -9.41 -6.64
C ASP A 64 5.35 -9.20 -7.65
N LEU A 65 5.71 -8.69 -8.83
CA LEU A 65 4.76 -8.40 -9.90
C LEU A 65 4.02 -9.66 -10.40
N ASN A 66 4.67 -10.84 -10.36
CA ASN A 66 4.02 -12.10 -10.73
C ASN A 66 2.98 -12.51 -9.67
N SER A 67 3.28 -12.28 -8.39
CA SER A 67 2.32 -12.47 -7.30
C SER A 67 1.11 -11.54 -7.48
N ILE A 68 1.33 -10.23 -7.73
CA ILE A 68 0.25 -9.26 -7.97
C ILE A 68 -0.63 -9.66 -9.16
N SER A 69 -0.01 -9.93 -10.32
CA SER A 69 -0.74 -10.24 -11.55
C SER A 69 -1.51 -11.56 -11.46
N SER A 70 -0.94 -12.58 -10.83
CA SER A 70 -1.61 -13.86 -10.56
C SER A 70 -2.79 -13.68 -9.60
N SER A 71 -2.65 -12.86 -8.54
CA SER A 71 -3.75 -12.53 -7.64
C SER A 71 -4.86 -11.75 -8.35
N ALA A 72 -4.50 -10.77 -9.18
CA ALA A 72 -5.47 -10.00 -9.97
C ALA A 72 -6.27 -10.92 -10.91
N ALA A 73 -5.60 -11.83 -11.61
CA ALA A 73 -6.24 -12.85 -12.46
C ALA A 73 -7.19 -13.74 -11.65
N PHE A 74 -6.76 -14.23 -10.48
CA PHE A 74 -7.58 -15.04 -9.59
C PHE A 74 -8.88 -14.34 -9.18
N PHE A 75 -8.81 -13.08 -8.73
CA PHE A 75 -10.01 -12.34 -8.32
C PHE A 75 -10.92 -11.99 -9.51
N LYS A 76 -10.34 -11.71 -10.67
CA LYS A 76 -11.10 -11.49 -11.91
C LYS A 76 -11.85 -12.76 -12.33
N GLU A 77 -11.19 -13.91 -12.35
CA GLU A 77 -11.79 -15.18 -12.75
C GLU A 77 -12.87 -15.63 -11.76
N LYS A 78 -12.56 -15.61 -10.46
CA LYS A 78 -13.45 -16.16 -9.43
C LYS A 78 -14.63 -15.24 -9.09
N TYR A 79 -14.42 -13.92 -9.07
CA TYR A 79 -15.42 -12.96 -8.59
C TYR A 79 -15.88 -11.95 -9.65
N GLY A 80 -15.30 -11.98 -10.85
CA GLY A 80 -15.52 -10.95 -11.87
C GLY A 80 -14.92 -9.58 -11.51
N GLY A 81 -14.02 -9.53 -10.52
CA GLY A 81 -13.42 -8.30 -10.00
C GLY A 81 -13.46 -8.22 -8.46
N VAL A 82 -13.12 -7.05 -7.92
CA VAL A 82 -13.00 -6.79 -6.47
C VAL A 82 -13.98 -5.69 -6.04
N ASP A 83 -14.63 -5.89 -4.89
CA ASP A 83 -15.59 -4.92 -4.34
C ASP A 83 -14.91 -3.97 -3.33
N VAL A 84 -13.94 -4.47 -2.56
CA VAL A 84 -13.15 -3.68 -1.61
C VAL A 84 -11.67 -4.07 -1.69
N LEU A 85 -10.78 -3.11 -1.95
CA LEU A 85 -9.34 -3.27 -1.87
C LEU A 85 -8.78 -2.42 -0.73
N ILE A 86 -8.02 -3.03 0.17
CA ILE A 86 -7.33 -2.33 1.26
C ILE A 86 -5.82 -2.56 1.12
N ASN A 87 -5.13 -1.54 0.62
CA ASN A 87 -3.67 -1.49 0.56
C ASN A 87 -3.11 -1.13 1.93
N ASN A 88 -2.93 -2.14 2.78
CA ASN A 88 -2.41 -2.03 4.13
C ASN A 88 -0.93 -2.43 4.25
N ALA A 89 -0.45 -3.32 3.38
CA ALA A 89 0.93 -3.77 3.40
C ALA A 89 1.92 -2.58 3.37
N GLY A 90 2.92 -2.65 4.23
CA GLY A 90 3.95 -1.64 4.33
C GLY A 90 4.96 -1.96 5.42
N ILE A 91 6.10 -1.30 5.37
CA ILE A 91 7.23 -1.49 6.28
C ILE A 91 7.71 -0.15 6.83
N ALA A 92 8.40 -0.22 7.96
CA ALA A 92 9.18 0.86 8.53
C ALA A 92 10.39 0.25 9.24
N PHE A 93 11.52 0.94 9.20
CA PHE A 93 12.65 0.64 10.08
C PHE A 93 12.34 1.11 11.51
N GLY A 94 12.99 0.49 12.50
CA GLY A 94 12.85 0.91 13.90
C GLY A 94 13.41 2.31 14.14
N VAL A 95 12.95 3.00 15.18
CA VAL A 95 13.38 4.39 15.49
C VAL A 95 14.89 4.51 15.71
N ALA A 96 15.51 3.49 16.30
CA ALA A 96 16.96 3.42 16.56
C ALA A 96 17.68 2.42 15.63
N ASP A 97 17.10 2.15 14.47
CA ASP A 97 17.72 1.25 13.49
C ASP A 97 18.96 1.90 12.86
N THR A 98 20.08 1.17 12.86
CA THR A 98 21.38 1.66 12.38
C THR A 98 21.62 1.41 10.89
N THR A 99 20.64 0.87 10.18
CA THR A 99 20.72 0.68 8.73
C THR A 99 20.97 2.04 8.05
N PRO A 100 21.94 2.16 7.12
CA PRO A 100 22.20 3.41 6.42
C PRO A 100 20.93 4.02 5.80
N PHE A 101 20.77 5.33 5.93
CA PHE A 101 19.56 6.03 5.46
C PHE A 101 19.26 5.77 3.97
N ALA A 102 20.31 5.68 3.14
CA ALA A 102 20.22 5.29 1.73
C ALA A 102 19.46 3.95 1.52
N ILE A 103 19.77 2.95 2.35
CA ILE A 103 19.10 1.64 2.30
C ILE A 103 17.68 1.76 2.83
N GLN A 104 17.48 2.51 3.93
CA GLN A 104 16.14 2.73 4.47
C GLN A 104 15.22 3.40 3.45
N ALA A 105 15.69 4.45 2.76
CA ALA A 105 14.97 5.16 1.71
C ALA A 105 14.57 4.21 0.58
N LYS A 106 15.54 3.47 0.01
CA LYS A 106 15.29 2.52 -1.08
C LYS A 106 14.24 1.47 -0.69
N VAL A 107 14.51 0.70 0.37
CA VAL A 107 13.68 -0.46 0.74
C VAL A 107 12.27 -0.02 1.17
N THR A 108 12.17 1.11 1.89
CA THR A 108 10.88 1.61 2.35
C THR A 108 10.02 2.13 1.20
N LEU A 109 10.58 2.90 0.26
CA LEU A 109 9.82 3.41 -0.88
C LEU A 109 9.44 2.30 -1.86
N GLU A 110 10.34 1.34 -2.09
CA GLU A 110 10.07 0.15 -2.92
C GLU A 110 8.78 -0.54 -2.47
N THR A 111 8.61 -0.79 -1.18
CA THR A 111 7.42 -1.46 -0.65
C THR A 111 6.21 -0.52 -0.49
N ASN A 112 6.40 0.62 0.16
CA ASN A 112 5.27 1.45 0.60
C ASN A 112 4.67 2.31 -0.51
N PHE A 113 5.45 2.63 -1.55
CA PHE A 113 5.01 3.47 -2.65
C PHE A 113 4.96 2.68 -3.96
N PHE A 114 6.10 2.19 -4.45
CA PHE A 114 6.18 1.57 -5.78
C PHE A 114 5.35 0.28 -5.87
N ALA A 115 5.51 -0.65 -4.94
CA ALA A 115 4.73 -1.87 -4.89
C ALA A 115 3.21 -1.61 -4.65
N THR A 116 2.86 -0.58 -3.89
CA THR A 116 1.44 -0.20 -3.72
C THR A 116 0.88 0.42 -5.00
N ARG A 117 1.69 1.17 -5.75
CA ARG A 117 1.35 1.64 -7.08
C ARG A 117 1.13 0.45 -8.04
N ASP A 118 2.01 -0.55 -8.04
CA ASP A 118 1.85 -1.74 -8.88
C ASP A 118 0.56 -2.50 -8.55
N MET A 119 0.22 -2.62 -7.26
CA MET A 119 -1.08 -3.11 -6.81
C MET A 119 -2.24 -2.31 -7.42
N LEU A 120 -2.18 -0.98 -7.38
CA LEU A 120 -3.22 -0.12 -7.95
C LEU A 120 -3.33 -0.30 -9.47
N THR A 121 -2.21 -0.33 -10.19
CA THR A 121 -2.19 -0.55 -11.65
C THR A 121 -2.92 -1.84 -12.05
N HIS A 122 -2.77 -2.92 -11.27
CA HIS A 122 -3.36 -4.22 -11.59
C HIS A 122 -4.80 -4.38 -11.05
N PHE A 123 -5.10 -3.80 -9.90
CA PHE A 123 -6.39 -4.00 -9.23
C PHE A 123 -7.42 -2.91 -9.54
N LEU A 124 -7.03 -1.67 -9.85
CA LEU A 124 -7.99 -0.61 -10.16
C LEU A 124 -8.93 -0.96 -11.33
N PRO A 125 -8.46 -1.55 -12.45
CA PRO A 125 -9.34 -2.00 -13.53
C PRO A 125 -10.31 -3.12 -13.11
N LEU A 126 -10.07 -3.77 -11.98
CA LEU A 126 -10.91 -4.85 -11.45
C LEU A 126 -11.93 -4.36 -10.41
N ILE A 127 -11.85 -3.10 -9.97
CA ILE A 127 -12.78 -2.57 -8.97
C ILE A 127 -14.17 -2.45 -9.60
N LYS A 128 -15.13 -3.16 -9.03
CA LYS A 128 -16.52 -3.17 -9.50
C LYS A 128 -17.21 -1.82 -9.27
N ALA A 129 -18.30 -1.58 -9.97
CA ALA A 129 -19.16 -0.41 -9.75
C ALA A 129 -19.60 -0.32 -8.27
N GLY A 130 -19.39 0.84 -7.64
CA GLY A 130 -19.64 1.03 -6.21
C GLY A 130 -18.61 0.38 -5.29
N GLY A 131 -17.50 -0.12 -5.83
CA GLY A 131 -16.38 -0.65 -5.06
C GLY A 131 -15.59 0.46 -4.34
N ARG A 132 -14.78 0.07 -3.37
CA ARG A 132 -13.96 0.99 -2.56
C ARG A 132 -12.50 0.57 -2.56
N VAL A 133 -11.63 1.56 -2.62
CA VAL A 133 -10.18 1.38 -2.45
C VAL A 133 -9.74 2.21 -1.26
N VAL A 134 -8.98 1.59 -0.34
CA VAL A 134 -8.43 2.25 0.85
C VAL A 134 -6.93 2.05 0.86
N ASN A 135 -6.20 3.16 0.78
CA ASN A 135 -4.74 3.17 0.93
C ASN A 135 -4.39 3.57 2.37
N VAL A 136 -3.77 2.67 3.13
CA VAL A 136 -3.38 2.94 4.52
C VAL A 136 -2.10 3.77 4.53
N SER A 137 -2.27 5.08 4.60
CA SER A 137 -1.19 6.05 4.73
C SER A 137 -0.71 6.16 6.20
N SER A 138 -0.20 7.33 6.59
CA SER A 138 0.20 7.64 7.97
C SER A 138 0.15 9.14 8.20
N PHE A 139 -0.19 9.58 9.41
CA PHE A 139 -0.07 10.99 9.82
C PHE A 139 1.37 11.53 9.64
N VAL A 140 2.38 10.66 9.66
CA VAL A 140 3.77 11.04 9.40
C VAL A 140 3.94 11.64 7.99
N SER A 141 3.05 11.35 7.03
CA SER A 141 3.07 12.00 5.71
C SER A 141 2.86 13.51 5.81
N CYS A 142 1.98 13.97 6.69
CA CYS A 142 1.75 15.39 6.93
C CYS A 142 2.97 16.07 7.55
N ARG A 143 3.64 15.39 8.50
CA ARG A 143 4.90 15.87 9.09
C ARG A 143 6.00 15.95 8.04
N ALA A 144 6.18 14.90 7.23
CA ALA A 144 7.15 14.88 6.15
C ALA A 144 6.90 16.03 5.16
N LEU A 145 5.64 16.24 4.76
CA LEU A 145 5.27 17.36 3.89
C LEU A 145 5.64 18.73 4.50
N SER A 146 5.37 18.93 5.80
CA SER A 146 5.71 20.21 6.47
C SER A 146 7.22 20.49 6.54
N GLN A 147 8.04 19.45 6.44
CA GLN A 147 9.51 19.52 6.48
C GLN A 147 10.14 19.58 5.09
N CYS A 148 9.39 19.34 4.01
CA CYS A 148 9.85 19.55 2.65
C CYS A 148 10.10 21.04 2.36
N SER A 149 10.94 21.34 1.37
CA SER A 149 11.12 22.70 0.84
C SER A 149 9.78 23.27 0.30
N PRO A 150 9.62 24.60 0.23
CA PRO A 150 8.41 25.22 -0.32
C PRO A 150 8.03 24.74 -1.72
N ALA A 151 9.03 24.50 -2.59
CA ALA A 151 8.81 23.98 -3.94
C ALA A 151 8.24 22.55 -3.93
N LEU A 152 8.81 21.66 -3.12
CA LEU A 152 8.29 20.30 -2.94
C LEU A 152 6.88 20.31 -2.33
N GLN A 153 6.68 21.16 -1.32
CA GLN A 153 5.38 21.35 -0.70
C GLN A 153 4.31 21.80 -1.71
N GLN A 154 4.63 22.76 -2.56
CA GLN A 154 3.75 23.20 -3.63
C GLN A 154 3.42 22.05 -4.58
N ARG A 155 4.44 21.31 -5.04
CA ARG A 155 4.21 20.22 -6.00
C ARG A 155 3.35 19.10 -5.41
N PHE A 156 3.63 18.64 -4.19
CA PHE A 156 2.83 17.61 -3.53
C PHE A 156 1.41 18.05 -3.18
N ARG A 157 1.15 19.36 -3.02
CA ARG A 157 -0.20 19.89 -2.79
C ARG A 157 -0.97 20.17 -4.07
N SER A 158 -0.31 20.22 -5.22
CA SER A 158 -0.98 20.54 -6.47
C SER A 158 -2.06 19.52 -6.84
N GLU A 159 -3.12 20.00 -7.49
CA GLU A 159 -4.21 19.17 -8.03
C GLU A 159 -3.86 18.62 -9.41
N ASP A 160 -2.89 19.22 -10.10
CA ASP A 160 -2.45 18.86 -11.45
C ASP A 160 -1.23 17.93 -11.47
N ILE A 161 -0.79 17.41 -10.31
CA ILE A 161 0.32 16.46 -10.29
C ILE A 161 -0.04 15.22 -11.08
N THR A 162 0.80 14.84 -12.03
CA THR A 162 0.63 13.59 -12.76
C THR A 162 1.27 12.43 -11.99
N GLU A 163 0.87 11.20 -12.31
CA GLU A 163 1.53 10.02 -11.75
C GLU A 163 3.02 9.98 -12.12
N GLY A 164 3.36 10.26 -13.38
CA GLY A 164 4.75 10.27 -13.85
C GLY A 164 5.62 11.26 -13.09
N GLU A 165 5.12 12.47 -12.81
CA GLU A 165 5.85 13.44 -11.99
C GLU A 165 6.00 12.99 -10.54
N LEU A 166 4.96 12.40 -9.95
CA LEU A 166 5.03 11.87 -8.58
C LEU A 166 6.05 10.73 -8.48
N VAL A 167 6.04 9.81 -9.44
CA VAL A 167 7.03 8.73 -9.57
C VAL A 167 8.43 9.32 -9.66
N GLY A 168 8.66 10.30 -10.55
CA GLY A 168 9.95 10.96 -10.68
C GLY A 168 10.42 11.66 -9.40
N LEU A 169 9.50 12.26 -8.62
CA LEU A 169 9.81 12.82 -7.31
C LEU A 169 10.23 11.75 -6.29
N MET A 170 9.52 10.62 -6.25
CA MET A 170 9.86 9.52 -5.34
C MET A 170 11.20 8.88 -5.71
N GLU A 171 11.48 8.69 -7.01
CA GLU A 171 12.78 8.22 -7.50
C GLU A 171 13.89 9.23 -7.17
N ARG A 172 13.64 10.53 -7.34
CA ARG A 172 14.59 11.59 -6.98
C ARG A 172 14.95 11.53 -5.50
N PHE A 173 13.98 11.37 -4.61
CA PHE A 173 14.26 11.21 -3.18
C PHE A 173 15.17 10.01 -2.89
N VAL A 174 14.89 8.84 -3.49
CA VAL A 174 15.75 7.66 -3.30
C VAL A 174 17.17 7.94 -3.79
N ASN A 175 17.32 8.52 -4.98
CA ASN A 175 18.62 8.79 -5.59
C ASN A 175 19.43 9.81 -4.77
N GLU A 176 18.81 10.89 -4.30
CA GLU A 176 19.48 11.89 -3.46
C GLU A 176 19.81 11.32 -2.08
N ALA A 177 18.94 10.48 -1.49
CA ALA A 177 19.23 9.80 -0.22
C ALA A 177 20.40 8.82 -0.34
N GLN A 178 20.57 8.17 -1.50
CA GLN A 178 21.72 7.30 -1.78
C GLN A 178 23.04 8.05 -1.89
N LYS A 179 23.00 9.30 -2.36
CA LYS A 179 24.17 10.20 -2.42
C LYS A 179 24.41 10.94 -1.11
N GLY A 180 23.45 10.93 -0.18
CA GLY A 180 23.49 11.72 1.05
C GLY A 180 23.18 13.20 0.83
N GLU A 181 22.48 13.54 -0.26
CA GLU A 181 22.19 14.91 -0.72
C GLU A 181 20.70 15.29 -0.58
N HIS A 182 19.89 14.45 0.07
CA HIS A 182 18.44 14.64 0.14
C HIS A 182 18.03 15.91 0.89
N LYS A 183 18.80 16.34 1.88
CA LYS A 183 18.49 17.57 2.65
C LYS A 183 18.69 18.81 1.78
N GLU A 184 19.76 18.83 0.98
CA GLU A 184 20.06 19.85 -0.02
C GLU A 184 18.99 19.89 -1.11
N GLY A 185 18.47 18.72 -1.50
CA GLY A 185 17.30 18.55 -2.38
C GLY A 185 15.96 19.01 -1.77
N GLY A 186 15.96 19.43 -0.50
CA GLY A 186 14.80 19.94 0.21
C GLY A 186 13.90 18.86 0.81
N TRP A 187 14.38 17.63 0.95
CA TRP A 187 13.63 16.53 1.53
C TRP A 187 13.78 16.44 3.05
N PRO A 188 12.78 15.86 3.74
CA PRO A 188 12.90 15.56 5.15
C PRO A 188 13.74 14.30 5.39
N ASP A 189 14.26 14.17 6.61
CA ASP A 189 15.10 13.05 7.02
C ASP A 189 14.27 11.83 7.47
N THR A 190 13.31 11.41 6.64
CA THR A 190 12.41 10.29 6.96
C THR A 190 11.96 9.52 5.72
N ALA A 191 12.57 8.36 5.49
CA ALA A 191 12.19 7.44 4.40
C ALA A 191 10.71 7.03 4.48
N TYR A 192 10.25 6.62 5.68
CA TYR A 192 8.88 6.24 5.90
C TYR A 192 7.90 7.38 5.64
N GLY A 193 8.19 8.57 6.17
CA GLY A 193 7.35 9.75 5.97
C GLY A 193 7.20 10.12 4.50
N VAL A 194 8.30 10.12 3.74
CA VAL A 194 8.27 10.40 2.29
C VAL A 194 7.50 9.31 1.54
N SER A 195 7.68 8.03 1.87
CA SER A 195 6.92 6.95 1.23
C SER A 195 5.40 7.09 1.42
N LYS A 196 4.98 7.51 2.62
CA LYS A 196 3.55 7.73 2.95
C LYS A 196 3.03 9.05 2.39
N LEU A 197 3.89 10.05 2.21
CA LEU A 197 3.57 11.24 1.44
C LEU A 197 3.26 10.88 -0.01
N GLY A 198 4.12 10.11 -0.67
CA GLY A 198 3.87 9.59 -2.01
C GLY A 198 2.51 8.89 -2.09
N LEU A 199 2.25 7.91 -1.22
CA LEU A 199 0.99 7.17 -1.19
C LEU A 199 -0.26 8.06 -0.93
N THR A 200 -0.11 9.10 -0.10
CA THR A 200 -1.19 10.07 0.14
C THR A 200 -1.52 10.82 -1.15
N VAL A 201 -0.51 11.26 -1.90
CA VAL A 201 -0.70 11.97 -3.16
C VAL A 201 -1.27 11.04 -4.23
N THR A 202 -0.82 9.78 -4.31
CA THR A 202 -1.42 8.77 -5.20
C THR A 202 -2.93 8.62 -5.00
N SER A 203 -3.38 8.73 -3.76
CA SER A 203 -4.81 8.56 -3.42
C SER A 203 -5.69 9.74 -3.84
N ARG A 204 -5.10 10.84 -4.28
CA ARG A 204 -5.82 12.04 -4.75
C ARG A 204 -6.17 11.96 -6.23
N TYR A 205 -5.58 11.03 -6.98
CA TYR A 205 -5.92 10.83 -8.39
C TYR A 205 -7.36 10.33 -8.52
N LYS A 206 -8.11 10.95 -9.43
CA LYS A 206 -9.43 10.45 -9.80
C LYS A 206 -9.28 9.22 -10.71
N PRO A 207 -10.20 8.25 -10.65
CA PRO A 207 -10.22 7.12 -11.58
C PRO A 207 -10.23 7.63 -13.03
N GLY A 208 -9.27 7.19 -13.85
CA GLY A 208 -9.06 7.65 -15.24
C GLY A 208 -7.73 8.37 -15.48
N GLY A 209 -6.88 8.53 -14.45
CA GLY A 209 -5.50 9.04 -14.56
C GLY A 209 -4.41 7.95 -14.55
N PHE A 210 -4.79 6.69 -14.76
CA PHE A 210 -3.90 5.54 -14.94
C PHE A 210 -4.11 4.97 -16.35
#